data_AF-A0A951LY56-F1
#
_entry.id   AF-A0A951LY56-F1
#
_cell.length_a   1.000
_cell.length_b   1.000
_cell.length_c   1.000
_cell.angle_alpha   90.00
_cell.angle_beta   90.00
_cell.angle_gamma   90.00
#
_symmetry.space_group_name_H-M   'P 1'
#
loop_
_entity.id
_entity.type
_entity.pdbx_description
1 polymer ?
#
loop_
_entity_poly.entity_id
_entity_poly.type
_entity_poly.pdbx_seq_one_letter_code
_entity_poly.pdbx_strand_id
1 'polypeptide(L)'
;SGITPTARFWTMTLYNADGQLVANSVNRYGFTSQEIVRRADGSFEIVVAPRATSGNWLPTGGVDRYLLVLRLYDTPVGVSTRAGREAPMPAVMTRGCP
;
A
#
# COMPACT_ATOMS: atom_id res chain seq x y z
N SER A 1 12.88 -3.61 -6.45
CA SER A 1 12.50 -3.14 -5.10
C SER A 1 12.32 -1.62 -5.15
N GLY A 2 11.43 -1.07 -4.33
CA GLY A 2 11.21 0.39 -4.25
C GLY A 2 11.50 0.92 -2.85
N ILE A 3 11.44 2.24 -2.67
CA ILE A 3 11.73 2.92 -1.42
C ILE A 3 10.44 3.55 -0.90
N THR A 4 10.08 3.27 0.36
CA THR A 4 8.98 4.01 0.99
C THR A 4 9.45 5.42 1.34
N PRO A 5 8.83 6.47 0.80
CA PRO A 5 9.23 7.83 1.13
C PRO A 5 9.11 8.10 2.63
N THR A 6 10.01 8.94 3.14
CA THR A 6 10.03 9.32 4.55
C THR A 6 8.76 10.07 4.91
N ALA A 7 8.05 9.60 5.94
CA ALA A 7 6.88 10.24 6.51
C ALA A 7 6.79 9.84 7.99
N ARG A 8 6.26 10.72 8.85
CA ARG A 8 5.98 10.35 10.25
C ARG A 8 4.94 9.25 10.35
N PHE A 9 3.95 9.29 9.44
CA PHE A 9 2.89 8.31 9.34
C PHE A 9 2.44 8.15 7.89
N TRP A 10 1.98 6.95 7.51
CA TRP A 10 1.39 6.73 6.20
C TRP A 10 0.26 5.72 6.27
N THR A 11 -0.64 5.76 5.28
CA THR A 11 -1.65 4.74 5.03
C THR A 11 -1.56 4.21 3.60
N MET A 12 -1.83 2.92 3.42
CA MET A 12 -2.03 2.27 2.14
C MET A 12 -3.45 1.73 2.11
N THR A 13 -4.30 2.18 1.20
CA THR A 13 -5.71 1.76 1.13
C THR A 13 -6.06 1.27 -0.27
N LEU A 14 -6.83 0.18 -0.34
CA LEU A 14 -7.38 -0.35 -1.57
C LEU A 14 -8.79 0.18 -1.79
N TYR A 15 -9.04 0.70 -3.00
CA TYR A 15 -10.35 1.14 -3.47
C TYR A 15 -10.71 0.44 -4.77
N ASN A 16 -12.00 0.32 -5.08
CA ASN A 16 -12.44 -0.05 -6.42
C ASN A 16 -12.15 1.08 -7.43
N ALA A 17 -12.46 0.84 -8.70
CA ALA A 17 -12.29 1.83 -9.76
C ALA A 17 -13.12 3.11 -9.55
N ASP A 18 -14.21 3.03 -8.79
CA ASP A 18 -15.09 4.16 -8.45
C ASP A 18 -14.64 4.93 -7.19
N GLY A 19 -13.50 4.56 -6.59
CA GLY A 19 -12.95 5.21 -5.40
C GLY A 19 -13.62 4.82 -4.08
N GLN A 20 -14.39 3.73 -4.07
CA GLN A 20 -15.07 3.20 -2.88
C GLN A 20 -14.28 2.06 -2.22
N LEU A 21 -14.48 1.87 -0.91
CA LEU A 21 -13.86 0.75 -0.20
C LEU A 21 -14.43 -0.58 -0.69
N VAL A 22 -13.56 -1.57 -0.87
CA VAL A 22 -13.99 -2.90 -1.33
C VAL A 22 -14.36 -3.78 -0.14
N ALA A 23 -15.65 -4.09 -0.02
CA ALA A 23 -16.17 -4.98 1.00
C ALA A 23 -15.47 -6.35 0.99
N ASN A 24 -15.17 -6.87 2.17
CA ASN A 24 -14.51 -8.17 2.34
C ASN A 24 -14.83 -8.77 3.72
N SER A 25 -14.72 -10.10 3.85
CA SER A 25 -15.12 -10.85 5.04
C SER A 25 -14.32 -10.54 6.30
N VAL A 26 -13.16 -9.91 6.18
CA VAL A 26 -12.27 -9.58 7.31
C VAL A 26 -12.26 -8.08 7.63
N ASN A 27 -13.12 -7.29 6.98
CA ASN A 27 -13.27 -5.85 7.18
C ASN A 27 -11.92 -5.08 7.11
N ARG A 28 -11.01 -5.50 6.22
CA ARG A 28 -9.69 -4.89 6.02
C ARG A 28 -9.62 -4.16 4.70
N TYR A 29 -9.34 -2.87 4.73
CA TYR A 29 -9.29 -2.03 3.52
C TYR A 29 -7.93 -1.40 3.28
N GLY A 30 -7.01 -1.52 4.22
CA GLY A 30 -5.69 -0.92 4.12
C GLY A 30 -4.82 -1.25 5.31
N PHE A 31 -3.66 -0.58 5.35
CA PHE A 31 -2.71 -0.60 6.45
C PHE A 31 -2.30 0.81 6.82
N THR A 32 -2.01 1.00 8.09
CA THR A 32 -1.24 2.12 8.61
C THR A 32 0.24 1.72 8.78
N SER A 33 1.12 2.72 8.82
CA SER A 33 2.55 2.50 9.05
C SER A 33 2.89 1.91 10.42
N GLN A 34 1.94 1.96 11.37
CA GLN A 34 2.10 1.52 12.76
C GLN A 34 1.75 0.05 12.95
N GLU A 35 0.82 -0.49 12.16
CA GLU A 35 0.38 -1.89 12.27
C GLU A 35 1.08 -2.82 11.27
N ILE A 36 1.81 -2.26 10.30
CA ILE A 36 2.46 -3.05 9.25
C ILE A 36 3.54 -3.95 9.86
N VAL A 37 3.52 -5.23 9.50
CA VAL A 37 4.57 -6.18 9.86
C VAL A 37 5.79 -5.93 8.98
N ARG A 38 6.94 -5.68 9.62
CA ARG A 38 8.21 -5.42 8.95
C ARG A 38 9.15 -6.61 9.07
N ARG A 39 10.03 -6.75 8.10
CA ARG A 39 11.20 -7.63 8.17
C ARG A 39 12.24 -7.03 9.11
N ALA A 40 13.24 -7.83 9.49
CA ALA A 40 14.31 -7.41 10.40
C ALA A 40 15.13 -6.21 9.87
N ASP A 41 15.22 -6.06 8.53
CA ASP A 41 15.87 -4.92 7.87
C ASP A 41 14.97 -3.67 7.77
N GLY A 42 13.78 -3.70 8.37
CA GLY A 42 12.81 -2.61 8.33
C GLY A 42 11.97 -2.53 7.05
N SER A 43 12.29 -3.33 6.02
CA SER A 43 11.48 -3.43 4.80
C SER A 43 10.12 -4.08 5.09
N PHE A 44 9.15 -3.87 4.21
CA PHE A 44 7.86 -4.54 4.28
C PHE A 44 7.36 -4.89 2.89
N GLU A 45 6.39 -5.78 2.85
CA GLU A 45 5.67 -6.16 1.64
C GLU A 45 4.19 -6.22 1.96
N ILE A 46 3.36 -5.69 1.06
CA ILE A 46 1.90 -5.83 1.10
C ILE A 46 1.50 -6.72 -0.07
N VAL A 47 0.85 -7.85 0.23
CA VAL A 47 0.32 -8.76 -0.78
C VAL A 47 -1.14 -8.42 -1.02
N VAL A 48 -1.45 -7.99 -2.24
CA VAL A 48 -2.82 -7.68 -2.67
C VAL A 48 -3.36 -8.88 -3.45
N ALA A 49 -4.31 -9.61 -2.86
CA ALA A 49 -4.82 -10.85 -3.45
C ALA A 49 -6.24 -11.17 -2.97
N PRO A 50 -7.04 -11.93 -3.74
CA PRO A 50 -8.36 -12.38 -3.30
C PRO A 50 -8.28 -13.48 -2.22
N ARG A 51 -7.23 -14.30 -2.25
CA ARG A 51 -7.01 -15.39 -1.28
C ARG A 51 -6.10 -14.94 -0.15
N ALA A 52 -6.41 -15.41 1.06
CA ALA A 52 -5.62 -15.13 2.25
C ALA A 52 -4.16 -15.56 2.06
N THR A 53 -3.24 -14.69 2.46
CA THR A 53 -1.79 -14.93 2.44
C THR A 53 -1.20 -14.50 3.79
N SER A 54 -0.10 -15.10 4.21
CA SER A 54 0.62 -14.72 5.43
C SER A 54 1.18 -13.29 5.36
N GLY A 55 1.26 -12.61 6.50
CA GLY A 55 1.87 -11.29 6.62
C GLY A 55 0.88 -10.16 6.30
N ASN A 56 1.35 -9.10 5.64
CA ASN A 56 0.52 -7.94 5.31
C ASN A 56 -0.33 -8.21 4.07
N TRP A 57 -1.36 -9.04 4.24
CA TRP A 57 -2.32 -9.31 3.17
C TRP A 57 -3.45 -8.27 3.17
N LEU A 58 -3.75 -7.77 1.96
CA LEU A 58 -4.83 -6.82 1.66
C LEU A 58 -5.82 -7.49 0.69
N PRO A 59 -7.07 -7.79 1.13
CA PRO A 59 -8.04 -8.48 0.31
C PRO A 59 -8.55 -7.60 -0.84
N THR A 60 -8.62 -8.17 -2.05
CA THR A 60 -9.25 -7.49 -3.21
C THR A 60 -10.77 -7.67 -3.26
N GLY A 61 -11.38 -8.44 -2.36
CA GLY A 61 -12.83 -8.71 -2.38
C GLY A 61 -13.36 -9.28 -3.70
N GLY A 62 -12.49 -9.84 -4.54
CA GLY A 62 -12.86 -10.39 -5.85
C GLY A 62 -12.98 -9.35 -6.98
N VAL A 63 -12.60 -8.07 -6.77
CA VAL A 63 -12.59 -7.09 -7.86
C VAL A 63 -11.40 -7.28 -8.80
N ASP A 64 -11.64 -7.11 -10.10
CA ASP A 64 -10.59 -7.23 -11.13
C ASP A 64 -9.73 -5.98 -11.26
N ARG A 65 -10.31 -4.81 -10.97
CA ARG A 65 -9.63 -3.51 -11.05
C ARG A 65 -9.76 -2.77 -9.73
N TYR A 66 -8.64 -2.22 -9.28
CA TYR A 66 -8.57 -1.49 -8.02
C TYR A 66 -7.50 -0.40 -8.09
N LEU A 67 -7.60 0.53 -7.15
CA LEU A 67 -6.65 1.61 -6.93
C LEU A 67 -5.96 1.38 -5.59
N LEU A 68 -4.64 1.53 -5.56
CA LEU A 68 -3.86 1.59 -4.34
C LEU A 68 -3.50 3.04 -4.07
N VAL A 69 -3.93 3.55 -2.92
CA VAL A 69 -3.70 4.93 -2.53
C VAL A 69 -2.78 4.97 -1.32
N LEU A 70 -1.55 5.45 -1.54
CA LEU A 70 -0.58 5.75 -0.50
C LEU A 70 -0.77 7.22 -0.06
N ARG A 71 -1.09 7.43 1.22
CA ARG A 71 -1.13 8.76 1.83
C ARG A 71 0.02 8.92 2.80
N LEU A 72 0.76 10.01 2.66
CA LEU A 72 1.90 10.35 3.49
C LEU A 72 1.54 11.55 4.36
N TYR A 73 1.76 11.45 5.67
CA TYR A 73 1.45 12.48 6.64
C TYR A 73 2.73 12.98 7.28
N ASP A 74 2.86 14.31 7.37
CA ASP A 74 4.06 14.98 7.88
C ASP A 74 5.31 14.47 7.15
N THR A 75 5.38 14.80 5.86
CA THR A 75 6.41 14.31 4.93
C THR A 75 7.06 15.45 4.16
N PRO A 76 8.40 15.40 3.94
CA PRO A 76 9.09 16.34 3.05
C PRO A 76 8.81 16.06 1.56
N VAL A 77 8.10 14.98 1.20
CA VAL A 77 7.79 14.62 -0.19
C VAL A 77 7.07 15.76 -0.91
N GLY A 78 6.14 16.46 -0.24
CA GLY A 78 5.40 17.56 -0.85
C GLY A 78 6.27 18.75 -1.27
N VAL A 79 7.42 18.95 -0.62
CA VAL A 79 8.43 19.95 -1.02
C VAL A 79 9.23 19.45 -2.22
N SER A 80 9.60 18.17 -2.19
CA SER A 80 10.42 17.54 -3.23
C SER A 80 9.72 17.52 -4.60
N THR A 81 8.45 17.11 -4.63
CA THR A 81 7.66 17.04 -5.86
C THR A 81 7.36 18.41 -6.44
N ARG A 82 7.11 19.43 -5.60
CA ARG A 82 6.96 20.83 -6.05
C ARG A 82 8.22 21.40 -6.67
N ALA A 83 9.39 20.96 -6.21
CA ALA A 83 10.68 21.33 -6.76
C ALA A 83 11.04 20.56 -8.05
N GLY A 84 10.10 19.81 -8.63
CA GLY A 84 10.31 19.01 -9.84
C GLY A 84 11.19 17.77 -9.62
N ARG A 85 11.45 17.39 -8.36
CA ARG A 85 12.19 16.16 -8.04
C ARG A 85 11.22 15.00 -7.88
N GLU A 86 11.58 13.88 -8.47
CA GLU A 86 10.82 12.64 -8.29
C GLU A 86 10.95 12.16 -6.84
N ALA A 87 9.81 11.86 -6.22
CA ALA A 87 9.80 11.30 -4.88
C ALA A 87 10.09 9.80 -4.98
N PRO A 88 10.97 9.24 -4.14
CA PRO A 88 11.14 7.80 -4.07
C PRO A 88 9.81 7.15 -3.70
N MET A 89 9.42 6.10 -4.43
CA MET A 89 8.15 5.39 -4.24
C MET A 89 8.35 3.88 -4.05
N PRO A 90 7.42 3.20 -3.34
CA PRO A 90 7.38 1.76 -3.33
C PRO A 90 7.15 1.21 -4.74
N ALA A 91 7.74 0.06 -5.04
CA ALA A 91 7.51 -0.63 -6.30
C ALA A 91 6.22 -1.47 -6.20
N VAL A 92 5.38 -1.41 -7.23
CA VAL A 92 4.25 -2.32 -7.41
C VAL A 92 4.63 -3.31 -8.50
N MET A 93 4.52 -4.60 -8.21
CA MET A 93 4.84 -5.67 -9.15
C MET A 93 3.72 -6.71 -9.16
N THR A 94 3.37 -7.19 -10.34
CA THR A 94 2.46 -8.33 -10.48
C THR A 94 3.21 -9.62 -10.13
N ARG A 95 2.51 -10.56 -9.51
CA ARG A 95 3.01 -11.91 -9.26
C ARG A 95 2.06 -12.91 -9.90
N GLY A 96 2.61 -14.00 -10.43
CA GLY A 96 1.81 -15.14 -10.88
C GLY A 96 1.18 -15.88 -9.71
N CYS A 97 0.09 -16.60 -9.98
CA CYS A 97 -0.37 -17.63 -9.06
C CYS A 97 0.64 -18.80 -9.07
N PRO A 98 0.93 -19.43 -7.91
CA PRO A 98 1.55 -20.75 -7.90
C PRO A 98 0.71 -21.78 -8.67
#